data_AF-A0A3M1AK83-F1
#
_entry.id   AF-A0A3M1AK83-F1
#
_cell.length_a   1.000
_cell.length_b   1.000
_cell.length_c   1.000
_cell.angle_alpha   90.00
_cell.angle_beta   90.00
_cell.angle_gamma   90.00
#
_symmetry.space_group_name_H-M   'P 1'
#
loop_
_entity.id
_entity.type
_entity.pdbx_description
1 polymer ?
#
loop_
_entity_poly.entity_id
_entity_poly.type
_entity_poly.pdbx_seq_one_letter_code
_entity_poly.pdbx_strand_id
1 'polypeptide(L)'
;MHRFIANVAFGGSIAAAYGAFKFLGAKTAEERAHYDWMGYVGNFIAISALLPLPFAGYWLGKEIYAYDQSLGITLMGGTFSWLFIIQAVLIGNLFLGANYYLWLSMERIAGAERFRKFIKYLLASIAACFLVWATPHSLVATVEEARKMGGSHHPMLGVLGVMSAKNTAVNILILTTYISFLLYRRSNKEATVPWARKGNIIQFSIFAVVVIFVIFLGVYGYFVEAKVRIGLSVPQVLSVLFAMIAVTAIDIKMFKNAKIKGAIEWGKMPARSQYALFFLAITFTWLMGLMGYVRSGLRQYWHVYGIMKDTSVDAFTPTLGFAANVVSVTVLIFFSFIAIVFWLSGLSGKKDWTPKLAQEGQS
;
A
#
# COMPACT_ATOMS: atom_id res chain seq x y z
N MET A 1 15.59 7.62 -1.77
CA MET A 1 14.88 6.35 -2.03
C MET A 1 13.38 6.42 -1.72
N HIS A 2 12.94 6.56 -0.46
CA HIS A 2 11.51 6.55 -0.08
C HIS A 2 10.61 7.45 -0.93
N ARG A 3 11.01 8.72 -1.15
CA ARG A 3 10.24 9.67 -2.00
C ARG A 3 10.09 9.18 -3.44
N PHE A 4 11.12 8.58 -4.01
CA PHE A 4 11.07 8.07 -5.39
C PHE A 4 10.02 6.96 -5.52
N ILE A 5 10.07 5.97 -4.63
CA ILE A 5 9.09 4.87 -4.59
C ILE A 5 7.67 5.41 -4.34
N ALA A 6 7.51 6.35 -3.40
CA ALA A 6 6.23 6.97 -3.11
C ALA A 6 5.64 7.71 -4.33
N ASN A 7 6.48 8.42 -5.09
CA ASN A 7 6.05 9.11 -6.31
C ASN A 7 5.62 8.14 -7.41
N VAL A 8 6.27 6.98 -7.55
CA VAL A 8 5.83 5.93 -8.48
C VAL A 8 4.49 5.36 -8.05
N ALA A 9 4.30 5.08 -6.75
CA ALA A 9 3.03 4.60 -6.21
C ALA A 9 1.89 5.61 -6.46
N PHE A 10 2.14 6.88 -6.16
CA PHE A 10 1.23 7.99 -6.38
C PHE A 10 0.88 8.15 -7.87
N GLY A 11 1.87 8.27 -8.75
CA GLY A 11 1.66 8.44 -10.19
C GLY A 11 0.90 7.29 -10.82
N GLY A 12 1.22 6.04 -10.43
CA GLY A 12 0.46 4.86 -10.84
C GLY A 12 -1.01 4.95 -10.43
N SER A 13 -1.29 5.40 -9.20
CA SER A 13 -2.67 5.55 -8.72
C SER A 13 -3.46 6.63 -9.46
N ILE A 14 -2.82 7.76 -9.82
CA ILE A 14 -3.45 8.82 -10.62
C ILE A 14 -3.73 8.33 -12.05
N ALA A 15 -2.79 7.60 -12.67
CA ALA A 15 -3.02 6.98 -13.98
C ALA A 15 -4.16 5.96 -13.93
N ALA A 16 -4.27 5.20 -12.84
CA ALA A 16 -5.38 4.27 -12.62
C ALA A 16 -6.73 5.00 -12.49
N ALA A 17 -6.77 6.10 -11.73
CA ALA A 17 -7.96 6.94 -11.59
C ALA A 17 -8.38 7.61 -12.91
N TYR A 18 -7.43 7.99 -13.76
CA TYR A 18 -7.75 8.46 -15.11
C TYR A 18 -8.39 7.36 -15.97
N GLY A 19 -7.80 6.15 -15.94
CA GLY A 19 -8.40 4.98 -16.60
C GLY A 19 -9.82 4.71 -16.09
N ALA A 20 -10.05 4.81 -14.78
CA ALA A 20 -11.37 4.68 -14.17
C ALA A 20 -12.37 5.74 -14.65
N PHE A 21 -11.95 7.01 -14.73
CA PHE A 21 -12.78 8.10 -15.23
C PHE A 21 -13.22 7.85 -16.67
N LYS A 22 -12.27 7.53 -17.55
CA LYS A 22 -12.58 7.25 -18.95
C LYS A 22 -13.37 5.95 -19.14
N PHE A 23 -13.12 4.92 -18.34
CA PHE A 23 -13.91 3.67 -18.35
C PHE A 23 -15.40 3.93 -18.08
N LEU A 24 -15.71 4.76 -17.07
CA LEU A 24 -17.08 5.07 -16.70
C LEU A 24 -17.80 5.93 -17.77
N GLY A 25 -17.05 6.77 -18.48
CA GLY A 25 -17.56 7.58 -19.59
C GLY A 25 -17.54 6.89 -20.96
N ALA A 26 -16.95 5.69 -21.08
CA ALA A 26 -16.78 5.00 -22.35
C ALA A 26 -18.12 4.57 -22.94
N LYS A 27 -18.30 4.82 -24.25
CA LYS A 27 -19.56 4.55 -24.97
C LYS A 27 -19.50 3.23 -25.73
N THR A 28 -18.31 2.81 -26.16
CA THR A 28 -18.10 1.55 -26.88
C THR A 28 -17.47 0.48 -26.00
N ALA A 29 -17.59 -0.78 -26.40
CA ALA A 29 -17.00 -1.90 -25.67
C ALA A 29 -15.45 -1.84 -25.75
N GLU A 30 -14.93 -1.38 -26.88
CA GLU A 30 -13.50 -1.27 -27.19
C GLU A 30 -12.83 -0.19 -26.35
N GLU A 31 -13.43 1.00 -26.25
CA GLU A 31 -12.97 2.07 -25.34
C GLU A 31 -12.96 1.57 -23.90
N ARG A 32 -14.05 0.93 -23.49
CA ARG A 32 -14.18 0.39 -22.12
C ARG A 32 -13.09 -0.65 -21.85
N ALA A 33 -12.79 -1.53 -22.80
CA ALA A 33 -11.70 -2.49 -22.69
C ALA A 33 -10.31 -1.82 -22.59
N HIS A 34 -10.06 -0.79 -23.39
CA HIS A 34 -8.80 -0.04 -23.35
C HIS A 34 -8.60 0.65 -21.99
N TYR A 35 -9.60 1.38 -21.51
CA TYR A 35 -9.49 2.11 -20.25
C TYR A 35 -9.50 1.18 -19.03
N ASP A 36 -10.10 0.00 -19.14
CA ASP A 36 -9.96 -1.06 -18.15
C ASP A 36 -8.51 -1.56 -18.03
N TRP A 37 -7.87 -1.81 -19.18
CA TRP A 37 -6.46 -2.15 -19.23
C TRP A 37 -5.58 -1.04 -18.64
N MET A 38 -5.86 0.22 -19.00
CA MET A 38 -5.14 1.37 -18.47
C MET A 38 -5.28 1.48 -16.95
N GLY A 39 -6.50 1.34 -16.42
CA GLY A 39 -6.79 1.33 -14.98
C GLY A 39 -6.01 0.22 -14.26
N TYR A 40 -6.00 -0.98 -14.84
CA TYR A 40 -5.23 -2.11 -14.31
C TYR A 40 -3.72 -1.86 -14.30
N VAL A 41 -3.15 -1.34 -15.39
CA VAL A 41 -1.70 -1.05 -15.48
C VAL A 41 -1.30 0.01 -14.47
N GLY A 42 -2.07 1.10 -14.36
CA GLY A 42 -1.83 2.14 -13.35
C GLY A 42 -1.84 1.56 -11.93
N ASN A 43 -2.85 0.75 -11.61
CA ASN A 43 -2.95 0.11 -10.30
C ASN A 43 -1.81 -0.89 -10.05
N PHE A 44 -1.39 -1.65 -11.07
CA PHE A 44 -0.27 -2.56 -10.98
C PHE A 44 1.04 -1.83 -10.67
N ILE A 45 1.31 -0.69 -11.32
CA ILE A 45 2.45 0.17 -11.01
C ILE A 45 2.34 0.68 -9.56
N ALA A 46 1.15 1.16 -9.17
CA ALA A 46 0.89 1.69 -7.84
C ALA A 46 1.20 0.65 -6.74
N ILE A 47 0.65 -0.56 -6.87
CA ILE A 47 0.84 -1.66 -5.92
C ILE A 47 2.29 -2.15 -5.91
N SER A 48 2.93 -2.28 -7.08
CA SER A 48 4.32 -2.72 -7.17
C SER A 48 5.27 -1.77 -6.45
N ALA A 49 4.99 -0.47 -6.47
CA ALA A 49 5.73 0.53 -5.71
C ALA A 49 5.27 0.61 -4.23
N LEU A 50 4.00 0.36 -3.93
CA LEU A 50 3.47 0.35 -2.57
C LEU A 50 4.06 -0.77 -1.71
N LEU A 51 4.24 -1.98 -2.27
CA LEU A 51 4.75 -3.14 -1.52
C LEU A 51 6.11 -2.90 -0.83
N PRO A 52 7.14 -2.34 -1.50
CA PRO A 52 8.41 -2.00 -0.85
C PRO A 52 8.40 -0.64 -0.13
N LEU A 53 7.33 0.17 -0.25
CA LEU A 53 7.32 1.53 0.30
C LEU A 53 7.43 1.56 1.85
N PRO A 54 6.70 0.72 2.61
CA PRO A 54 6.87 0.66 4.07
C PRO A 54 8.32 0.40 4.49
N PHE A 55 9.05 -0.47 3.78
CA PHE A 55 10.47 -0.71 4.04
C PHE A 55 11.31 0.55 3.89
N ALA A 56 11.16 1.27 2.77
CA ALA A 56 11.90 2.51 2.58
C ALA A 56 11.55 3.56 3.65
N GLY A 57 10.33 3.49 4.20
CA GLY A 57 9.88 4.32 5.32
C GLY A 57 10.53 3.93 6.64
N TYR A 58 10.63 2.64 6.95
CA TYR A 58 11.35 2.13 8.12
C TYR A 58 12.83 2.47 8.08
N TRP A 59 13.46 2.31 6.91
CA TRP A 59 14.84 2.74 6.70
C TRP A 59 14.98 4.23 7.00
N LEU A 60 14.13 5.08 6.40
CA LEU A 60 14.15 6.52 6.65
C LEU A 60 13.98 6.85 8.14
N GLY A 61 13.05 6.17 8.83
CA GLY A 61 12.83 6.35 10.26
C GLY A 61 14.09 5.98 11.07
N LYS A 62 14.72 4.85 10.76
CA LYS A 62 15.96 4.40 11.42
C LYS A 62 17.09 5.43 11.25
N GLU A 63 17.27 5.98 10.06
CA GLU A 63 18.30 7.01 9.80
C GLU A 63 18.03 8.29 10.61
N ILE A 64 16.77 8.73 10.70
CA ILE A 64 16.39 9.89 11.52
C ILE A 64 16.73 9.63 12.99
N TYR A 65 16.38 8.45 13.52
CA TYR A 65 16.69 8.05 14.89
C TYR A 65 18.19 7.94 15.17
N ALA A 66 18.98 7.50 14.19
CA ALA A 66 20.43 7.39 14.29
C ALA A 66 21.11 8.76 14.26
N TYR A 67 20.55 9.71 13.48
CA TYR A 67 21.02 11.08 13.41
C TYR A 67 20.72 11.85 14.70
N ASP A 68 19.47 11.80 15.17
CA ASP A 68 19.04 12.47 16.39
C ASP A 68 17.88 11.72 17.07
N GLN A 69 18.09 11.30 18.32
CA GLN A 69 17.10 10.55 19.08
C GLN A 69 15.87 11.40 19.46
N SER A 70 16.04 12.71 19.70
CA SER A 70 14.95 13.63 19.99
C SER A 70 13.99 13.71 18.81
N LEU A 71 14.50 13.85 17.59
CA LEU A 71 13.68 13.84 16.37
C LEU A 71 12.90 12.54 16.22
N GLY A 72 13.55 11.42 16.50
CA GLY A 72 12.91 10.10 16.50
C GLY A 72 11.74 10.01 17.50
N ILE A 73 11.95 10.49 18.73
CA ILE A 73 10.91 10.52 19.77
C ILE A 73 9.75 11.42 19.35
N THR A 74 10.02 12.63 18.86
CA THR A 74 8.98 13.54 18.35
C THR A 74 8.15 12.92 17.24
N LEU A 75 8.78 12.11 16.38
CA LEU A 75 8.13 11.43 15.26
C LEU A 75 7.16 10.32 15.69
N MET A 76 7.62 9.40 16.54
CA MET A 76 6.90 8.14 16.81
C MET A 76 6.19 8.11 18.17
N GLY A 77 6.68 8.86 19.16
CA GLY A 77 6.13 8.88 20.53
C GLY A 77 5.63 10.25 20.98
N GLY A 78 6.00 11.32 20.28
CA GLY A 78 5.65 12.71 20.62
C GLY A 78 4.51 13.27 19.76
N THR A 79 4.61 14.56 19.45
CA THR A 79 3.55 15.35 18.79
C THR A 79 3.05 14.78 17.48
N PHE A 80 3.86 14.04 16.71
CA PHE A 80 3.44 13.47 15.43
C PHE A 80 2.91 12.03 15.51
N SER A 81 2.96 11.38 16.67
CA SER A 81 2.57 9.97 16.84
C SER A 81 1.15 9.67 16.34
N TRP A 82 0.19 10.57 16.59
CA TRP A 82 -1.19 10.43 16.11
C TRP A 82 -1.32 10.55 14.58
N LEU A 83 -0.46 11.35 13.92
CA LEU A 83 -0.42 11.34 12.45
C LEU A 83 0.06 10.00 11.91
N PHE A 84 0.95 9.29 12.61
CA PHE A 84 1.35 7.93 12.23
C PHE A 84 0.22 6.92 12.40
N ILE A 85 -0.71 7.14 13.34
CA ILE A 85 -1.92 6.32 13.44
C ILE A 85 -2.86 6.59 12.26
N ILE A 86 -3.11 7.86 11.93
CA ILE A 86 -3.89 8.24 10.74
C ILE A 86 -3.23 7.69 9.48
N GLN A 87 -1.91 7.77 9.38
CA GLN A 87 -1.13 7.18 8.30
C GLN A 87 -1.35 5.66 8.21
N ALA A 88 -1.29 4.93 9.33
CA ALA A 88 -1.54 3.49 9.36
C ALA A 88 -2.96 3.15 8.88
N VAL A 89 -3.94 3.98 9.23
CA VAL A 89 -5.32 3.88 8.73
C VAL A 89 -5.40 4.06 7.21
N LEU A 90 -4.75 5.10 6.67
CA LEU A 90 -4.71 5.33 5.23
C LEU A 90 -3.99 4.21 4.49
N ILE A 91 -2.85 3.73 5.00
CA ILE A 91 -2.11 2.64 4.35
C ILE A 91 -2.89 1.32 4.42
N GLY A 92 -3.50 0.99 5.56
CA GLY A 92 -4.36 -0.19 5.67
C GLY A 92 -5.51 -0.17 4.65
N ASN A 93 -6.13 0.99 4.47
CA ASN A 93 -7.14 1.22 3.45
C ASN A 93 -6.60 1.10 2.02
N LEU A 94 -5.39 1.60 1.73
CA LEU A 94 -4.75 1.40 0.42
C LEU A 94 -4.57 -0.07 0.10
N PHE A 95 -4.08 -0.86 1.06
CA PHE A 95 -3.93 -2.30 0.86
C PHE A 95 -5.28 -3.00 0.69
N LEU A 96 -6.29 -2.65 1.50
CA LEU A 96 -7.63 -3.21 1.35
C LEU A 96 -8.23 -2.88 -0.02
N GLY A 97 -8.19 -1.61 -0.45
CA GLY A 97 -8.70 -1.16 -1.75
C GLY A 97 -7.97 -1.79 -2.93
N ALA A 98 -6.64 -1.92 -2.84
CA ALA A 98 -5.81 -2.55 -3.86
C ALA A 98 -6.14 -4.03 -4.03
N ASN A 99 -6.28 -4.75 -2.91
CA ASN A 99 -6.69 -6.15 -2.92
C ASN A 99 -8.13 -6.32 -3.42
N TYR A 100 -9.05 -5.46 -2.98
CA TYR A 100 -10.43 -5.46 -3.43
C TYR A 100 -10.52 -5.29 -4.95
N TYR A 101 -9.78 -4.32 -5.52
CA TYR A 101 -9.69 -4.17 -6.97
C TYR A 101 -9.17 -5.44 -7.65
N LEU A 102 -8.06 -6.02 -7.17
CA LEU A 102 -7.51 -7.26 -7.73
C LEU A 102 -8.51 -8.42 -7.69
N TRP A 103 -9.28 -8.53 -6.60
CA TRP A 103 -10.30 -9.57 -6.44
C TRP A 103 -11.47 -9.37 -7.39
N LEU A 104 -11.94 -8.14 -7.61
CA LEU A 104 -12.93 -7.83 -8.64
C LEU A 104 -12.37 -8.10 -10.04
N SER A 105 -11.10 -7.77 -10.29
CA SER A 105 -10.47 -8.03 -11.58
C SER A 105 -10.31 -9.51 -11.89
N MET A 106 -10.47 -10.41 -10.92
CA MET A 106 -10.54 -11.84 -11.20
C MET A 106 -11.88 -12.25 -11.83
N GLU A 107 -12.97 -11.49 -11.65
CA GLU A 107 -14.29 -11.80 -12.23
C GLU A 107 -14.27 -11.76 -13.77
N ARG A 108 -13.40 -10.94 -14.37
CA ARG A 108 -13.21 -10.85 -15.83
C ARG A 108 -12.24 -11.89 -16.42
N ILE A 109 -11.78 -12.86 -15.62
CA ILE A 109 -10.76 -13.83 -16.04
C ILE A 109 -11.33 -15.26 -15.97
N ALA A 110 -11.48 -15.89 -17.13
CA ALA A 110 -11.87 -17.30 -17.22
C ALA A 110 -10.87 -18.20 -16.46
N GLY A 111 -11.38 -19.04 -15.56
CA GLY A 111 -10.59 -19.93 -14.71
C GLY A 111 -10.12 -19.34 -13.38
N ALA A 112 -10.44 -18.08 -13.07
CA ALA A 112 -10.14 -17.47 -11.77
C ALA A 112 -11.02 -17.99 -10.62
N GLU A 113 -12.18 -18.59 -10.94
CA GLU A 113 -13.17 -19.10 -9.97
C GLU A 113 -12.55 -20.00 -8.89
N ARG A 114 -11.56 -20.82 -9.27
CA ARG A 114 -10.81 -21.70 -8.37
C ARG A 114 -10.12 -20.97 -7.21
N PHE A 115 -9.81 -19.69 -7.40
CA PHE A 115 -9.13 -18.85 -6.40
C PHE A 115 -10.10 -18.06 -5.53
N ARG A 116 -11.38 -17.97 -5.91
CA ARG A 116 -12.41 -17.20 -5.18
C ARG A 116 -12.56 -17.63 -3.72
N LYS A 117 -12.42 -18.93 -3.45
CA LYS A 117 -12.47 -19.50 -2.09
C LYS A 117 -11.39 -18.98 -1.14
N PHE A 118 -10.27 -18.47 -1.66
CA PHE A 118 -9.17 -17.96 -0.86
C PHE A 118 -9.38 -16.51 -0.43
N ILE A 119 -10.21 -15.74 -1.16
CA ILE A 119 -10.43 -14.30 -0.92
C ILE A 119 -10.85 -14.02 0.52
N LYS A 120 -11.75 -14.83 1.09
CA LYS A 120 -12.20 -14.67 2.49
C LYS A 120 -11.08 -14.78 3.51
N TYR A 121 -10.10 -15.66 3.29
CA TYR A 121 -8.96 -15.81 4.19
C TYR A 121 -7.96 -14.66 4.02
N LEU A 122 -7.75 -14.19 2.79
CA LEU A 122 -6.91 -13.01 2.53
C LEU A 122 -7.52 -11.75 3.14
N LEU A 123 -8.84 -11.58 3.02
CA LEU A 123 -9.58 -10.50 3.67
C LEU A 123 -9.47 -10.56 5.19
N ALA A 124 -9.67 -11.74 5.80
CA ALA A 124 -9.52 -11.91 7.24
C ALA A 124 -8.09 -11.55 7.72
N SER A 125 -7.06 -11.99 6.98
CA SER A 125 -5.67 -11.65 7.26
C SER A 125 -5.41 -10.13 7.17
N ILE A 126 -5.87 -9.49 6.09
CA ILE A 126 -5.74 -8.03 5.92
C ILE A 126 -6.47 -7.29 7.04
N ALA A 127 -7.70 -7.67 7.37
CA ALA A 127 -8.49 -7.03 8.42
C ALA A 127 -7.80 -7.17 9.79
N ALA A 128 -7.34 -8.36 10.16
CA ALA A 128 -6.63 -8.59 11.41
C ALA A 128 -5.33 -7.76 11.49
N CYS A 129 -4.52 -7.78 10.44
CA CYS A 129 -3.29 -6.97 10.38
C CYS A 129 -3.60 -5.47 10.43
N PHE A 130 -4.66 -5.04 9.76
CA PHE A 130 -5.08 -3.64 9.76
C PHE A 130 -5.49 -3.18 11.17
N LEU A 131 -6.31 -3.97 11.88
CA LEU A 131 -6.71 -3.67 13.26
C LEU A 131 -5.50 -3.55 14.19
N VAL A 132 -4.54 -4.48 14.09
CA VAL A 132 -3.30 -4.42 14.88
C VAL A 132 -2.50 -3.16 14.54
N TRP A 133 -2.30 -2.86 13.25
CA TRP A 133 -1.47 -1.75 12.83
C TRP A 133 -2.07 -0.39 13.19
N ALA A 134 -3.40 -0.25 13.08
CA ALA A 134 -4.14 0.96 13.44
C ALA A 134 -4.22 1.19 14.96
N THR A 135 -3.81 0.23 15.80
CA THR A 135 -3.91 0.38 17.25
C THR A 135 -2.92 1.44 17.77
N PRO A 136 -3.39 2.48 18.49
CA PRO A 136 -2.53 3.49 19.08
C PRO A 136 -1.80 2.95 20.32
N HIS A 137 -0.55 3.40 20.50
CA HIS A 137 0.23 3.05 21.70
C HIS A 137 -0.13 3.93 22.91
N SER A 138 -0.52 5.17 22.66
CA SER A 138 -1.00 6.13 23.66
C SER A 138 -2.41 6.58 23.29
N LEU A 139 -3.31 6.58 24.28
CA LEU A 139 -4.64 7.15 24.14
C LEU A 139 -4.61 8.60 24.60
N VAL A 140 -5.39 9.47 23.95
CA VAL A 140 -5.68 10.79 24.49
C VAL A 140 -6.71 10.58 25.60
N ALA A 141 -6.21 10.34 26.80
CA ALA A 141 -7.01 10.03 27.98
C ALA A 141 -6.94 11.19 28.98
N THR A 142 -8.06 11.46 29.63
CA THR A 142 -8.12 12.33 30.80
C THR A 142 -7.34 11.70 31.97
N VAL A 143 -6.96 12.52 32.96
CA VAL A 143 -6.25 12.05 34.16
C VAL A 143 -7.05 10.97 34.89
N GLU A 144 -8.39 11.07 34.90
CA GLU A 144 -9.27 10.08 35.53
C GLU A 144 -9.26 8.74 34.77
N GLU A 145 -9.31 8.79 33.44
CA GLU A 145 -9.22 7.60 32.59
C GLU A 145 -7.85 6.93 32.72
N ALA A 146 -6.76 7.70 32.75
CA ALA A 146 -5.41 7.17 32.97
C ALA A 146 -5.29 6.45 34.33
N ARG A 147 -5.89 7.01 35.39
CA ARG A 147 -5.97 6.36 36.70
C ARG A 147 -6.78 5.06 36.64
N LYS A 148 -7.93 5.06 35.97
CA LYS A 148 -8.78 3.87 35.78
C LYS A 148 -8.09 2.77 34.96
N MET A 149 -7.22 3.13 34.01
CA MET A 149 -6.44 2.20 33.21
C MET A 149 -5.19 1.66 33.93
N GLY A 150 -4.88 2.15 35.14
CA GLY A 150 -3.70 1.74 35.89
C GLY A 150 -2.38 2.34 35.37
N GLY A 151 -2.43 3.41 34.57
CA GLY A 151 -1.24 4.07 34.04
C GLY A 151 -1.48 4.91 32.78
N SER A 152 -0.40 5.36 32.14
CA SER A 152 -0.44 6.16 30.90
C SER A 152 -0.80 5.34 29.64
N HIS A 153 -0.82 4.01 29.74
CA HIS A 153 -1.10 3.11 28.62
C HIS A 153 -2.17 2.09 28.99
N HIS A 154 -3.07 1.82 28.05
CA HIS A 154 -4.07 0.76 28.21
C HIS A 154 -3.38 -0.62 28.16
N PRO A 155 -3.67 -1.55 29.10
CA PRO A 155 -2.97 -2.84 29.21
C PRO A 155 -2.96 -3.68 27.92
N MET A 156 -4.09 -3.76 27.21
CA MET A 156 -4.20 -4.50 25.95
C MET A 156 -3.72 -3.70 24.72
N LEU A 157 -4.23 -2.47 24.53
CA LEU A 157 -3.93 -1.67 23.34
C LEU A 157 -2.47 -1.19 23.30
N GLY A 158 -1.87 -0.90 24.46
CA GLY A 158 -0.48 -0.51 24.56
C GLY A 158 0.47 -1.56 23.99
N VAL A 159 0.17 -2.85 24.19
CA VAL A 159 0.95 -3.98 23.67
C VAL A 159 0.85 -4.07 22.14
N LEU A 160 -0.33 -3.85 21.56
CA LEU A 160 -0.52 -3.86 20.10
C LEU A 160 0.03 -2.59 19.43
N GLY A 161 0.09 -1.47 20.17
CA GLY A 161 0.58 -0.20 19.67
C GLY A 161 2.11 -0.12 19.48
N VAL A 162 2.89 -1.08 20.00
CA VAL A 162 4.35 -1.07 19.86
C VAL A 162 4.81 -1.43 18.44
N MET A 163 6.01 -0.96 18.08
CA MET A 163 6.61 -1.23 16.76
C MET A 163 6.71 -2.72 16.41
N SER A 164 6.81 -3.61 17.40
CA SER A 164 6.90 -5.05 17.16
C SER A 164 5.62 -5.61 16.51
N ALA A 165 4.46 -5.34 17.12
CA ALA A 165 3.16 -5.72 16.55
C ALA A 165 2.93 -5.06 15.19
N LYS A 166 3.21 -3.75 15.09
CA LYS A 166 3.02 -2.99 13.85
C LYS A 166 3.84 -3.57 12.71
N ASN A 167 5.15 -3.76 12.88
CA ASN A 167 6.02 -4.29 11.83
C ASN A 167 5.60 -5.71 11.40
N THR A 168 5.21 -6.54 12.36
CA THR A 168 4.70 -7.89 12.09
C THR A 168 3.44 -7.84 11.23
N ALA A 169 2.47 -7.02 11.62
CA ALA A 169 1.23 -6.83 10.89
C ALA A 169 1.46 -6.30 9.46
N VAL A 170 2.35 -5.31 9.29
CA VAL A 170 2.72 -4.77 7.97
C VAL A 170 3.29 -5.84 7.07
N ASN A 171 4.25 -6.62 7.58
CA ASN A 171 4.92 -7.65 6.80
C ASN A 171 3.96 -8.77 6.37
N ILE A 172 3.06 -9.21 7.26
CA ILE A 172 2.01 -10.18 6.92
C ILE A 172 1.03 -9.61 5.89
N LEU A 173 0.69 -8.33 6.01
CA LEU A 173 -0.23 -7.64 5.10
C LEU A 173 0.39 -7.45 3.70
N ILE A 174 1.69 -7.16 3.61
CA ILE A 174 2.47 -7.16 2.35
C ILE A 174 2.45 -8.55 1.72
N LEU A 175 2.76 -9.61 2.48
CA LEU A 175 2.74 -10.98 1.98
C LEU A 175 1.34 -11.39 1.49
N THR A 176 0.29 -11.03 2.23
CA THR A 176 -1.11 -11.32 1.88
C THR A 176 -1.48 -10.64 0.56
N THR A 177 -1.09 -9.37 0.39
CA THR A 177 -1.31 -8.62 -0.86
C THR A 177 -0.54 -9.21 -2.04
N TYR A 178 0.70 -9.62 -1.79
CA TYR A 178 1.52 -10.30 -2.79
C TYR A 178 0.90 -11.64 -3.20
N ILE A 179 0.30 -12.40 -2.27
CA ILE A 179 -0.46 -13.62 -2.58
C ILE A 179 -1.66 -13.27 -3.48
N SER A 180 -2.45 -12.23 -3.18
CA SER A 180 -3.54 -11.79 -4.07
C SER A 180 -3.04 -11.51 -5.49
N PHE A 181 -1.88 -10.87 -5.63
CA PHE A 181 -1.27 -10.62 -6.92
C PHE A 181 -0.84 -11.90 -7.64
N LEU A 182 -0.26 -12.87 -6.92
CA LEU A 182 0.08 -14.17 -7.49
C LEU A 182 -1.16 -14.94 -7.97
N LEU A 183 -2.23 -14.96 -7.17
CA LEU A 183 -3.49 -15.58 -7.55
C LEU A 183 -4.05 -14.94 -8.82
N TYR A 184 -4.06 -13.61 -8.87
CA TYR A 184 -4.46 -12.85 -10.06
C TYR A 184 -3.63 -13.23 -11.29
N ARG A 185 -2.30 -13.27 -11.19
CA ARG A 185 -1.40 -13.62 -12.30
C ARG A 185 -1.59 -15.05 -12.80
N ARG A 186 -2.02 -15.95 -11.91
CA ARG A 186 -2.29 -17.36 -12.21
C ARG A 186 -3.70 -17.59 -12.74
N SER A 187 -4.62 -16.63 -12.61
CA SER A 187 -6.05 -16.81 -12.87
C SER A 187 -6.37 -17.49 -14.20
N ASN A 188 -5.78 -17.03 -15.31
CA ASN A 188 -5.98 -17.63 -16.63
C ASN A 188 -4.94 -18.70 -17.02
N LYS A 189 -4.05 -19.12 -16.12
CA LYS A 189 -2.91 -20.00 -16.43
C LYS A 189 -3.00 -21.36 -15.76
N GLU A 190 -2.62 -22.40 -16.48
CA GLU A 190 -2.42 -23.75 -15.97
C GLU A 190 -0.98 -24.19 -16.17
N ALA A 191 -0.34 -24.64 -15.09
CA ALA A 191 1.05 -25.08 -15.13
C ALA A 191 1.13 -26.43 -15.88
N THR A 192 1.96 -26.47 -16.91
CA THR A 192 2.19 -27.66 -17.77
C THR A 192 3.47 -28.40 -17.40
N VAL A 193 4.32 -27.82 -16.56
CA VAL A 193 5.58 -28.42 -16.14
C VAL A 193 5.37 -29.60 -15.18
N PRO A 194 6.13 -30.70 -15.29
CA PRO A 194 5.92 -31.90 -14.48
C PRO A 194 6.18 -31.68 -12.98
N TRP A 195 7.00 -30.68 -12.64
CA TRP A 195 7.33 -30.32 -11.26
C TRP A 195 6.36 -29.30 -10.64
N ALA A 196 5.25 -28.95 -11.31
CA ALA A 196 4.31 -27.91 -10.82
C ALA A 196 3.81 -28.17 -9.39
N ARG A 197 3.52 -29.44 -9.05
CA ARG A 197 3.12 -29.82 -7.69
C ARG A 197 4.24 -29.55 -6.67
N LYS A 198 5.47 -29.96 -6.98
CA LYS A 198 6.65 -29.69 -6.13
C LYS A 198 6.90 -28.18 -6.01
N GLY A 199 6.79 -27.43 -7.11
CA GLY A 199 6.94 -25.98 -7.12
C GLY A 199 5.95 -25.25 -6.22
N ASN A 200 4.66 -25.62 -6.27
CA ASN A 200 3.64 -25.08 -5.39
C ASN A 200 3.91 -25.42 -3.91
N ILE A 201 4.36 -26.65 -3.61
CA ILE A 201 4.75 -27.04 -2.24
C ILE A 201 5.91 -26.16 -1.76
N ILE A 202 6.96 -26.00 -2.57
CA ILE A 202 8.13 -25.17 -2.22
C ILE A 202 7.70 -23.72 -1.96
N GLN A 203 6.86 -23.13 -2.83
CA GLN A 203 6.37 -21.76 -2.63
C GLN A 203 5.55 -21.62 -1.34
N PHE A 204 4.67 -22.60 -1.07
CA PHE A 204 3.91 -22.63 0.18
C PHE A 204 4.83 -22.74 1.40
N SER A 205 5.83 -23.61 1.36
CA SER A 205 6.83 -23.76 2.42
C SER A 205 7.62 -22.48 2.66
N ILE A 206 8.05 -21.78 1.59
CA ILE A 206 8.73 -20.48 1.70
C ILE A 206 7.83 -19.48 2.42
N PHE A 207 6.56 -19.36 2.01
CA PHE A 207 5.61 -18.47 2.70
C PHE A 207 5.41 -18.85 4.16
N ALA A 208 5.19 -20.13 4.46
CA ALA A 208 4.97 -20.61 5.82
C ALA A 208 6.18 -20.30 6.73
N VAL A 209 7.39 -20.61 6.27
CA VAL A 209 8.63 -20.34 7.02
C VAL A 209 8.81 -18.84 7.26
N VAL A 210 8.57 -18.01 6.25
CA VAL A 210 8.73 -16.56 6.36
C VAL A 210 7.68 -15.96 7.29
N VAL A 211 6.43 -16.40 7.21
CA VAL A 211 5.37 -15.97 8.14
C VAL A 211 5.71 -16.35 9.58
N ILE A 212 6.13 -17.60 9.81
CA ILE A 212 6.57 -18.07 11.14
C ILE A 212 7.74 -17.22 11.64
N PHE A 213 8.73 -16.95 10.79
CA PHE A 213 9.89 -16.13 11.15
C PHE A 213 9.53 -14.68 11.48
N VAL A 214 8.66 -14.05 10.69
CA VAL A 214 8.16 -12.69 10.94
C VAL A 214 7.40 -12.63 12.27
N ILE A 215 6.52 -13.59 12.53
CA ILE A 215 5.77 -13.68 13.80
C ILE A 215 6.74 -13.91 14.96
N PHE A 216 7.70 -14.83 14.81
CA PHE A 216 8.71 -15.11 15.84
C PHE A 216 9.50 -13.85 16.21
N LEU A 217 10.01 -13.10 15.21
CA LEU A 217 10.71 -11.84 15.47
C LEU A 217 9.79 -10.78 16.09
N GLY A 218 8.51 -10.77 15.70
CA GLY A 218 7.49 -9.92 16.30
C GLY A 218 7.25 -10.20 17.77
N VAL A 219 7.16 -11.48 18.15
CA VAL A 219 7.01 -11.92 19.53
C VAL A 219 8.30 -11.66 20.32
N TYR A 220 9.46 -12.05 19.77
CA TYR A 220 10.77 -11.81 20.37
C TYR A 220 11.02 -10.32 20.64
N GLY A 221 10.55 -9.44 19.76
CA GLY A 221 10.65 -8.00 19.91
C GLY A 221 10.04 -7.44 21.21
N TYR A 222 9.09 -8.14 21.84
CA TYR A 222 8.53 -7.75 23.14
C TYR A 222 9.51 -7.95 24.31
N PHE A 223 10.43 -8.91 24.19
CA PHE A 223 11.36 -9.31 25.25
C PHE A 223 12.73 -8.62 25.16
N VAL A 224 12.91 -7.73 24.18
CA VAL A 224 14.15 -6.98 23.97
C VAL A 224 13.96 -5.48 24.12
N GLU A 225 15.07 -4.79 24.38
CA GLU A 225 15.14 -3.34 24.46
C GLU A 225 14.67 -2.66 23.17
N ALA A 226 14.15 -1.43 23.28
CA ALA A 226 13.57 -0.68 22.16
C ALA A 226 14.54 -0.50 20.98
N LYS A 227 15.83 -0.26 21.25
CA LYS A 227 16.86 -0.11 20.20
C LYS A 227 17.02 -1.39 19.39
N VAL A 228 17.10 -2.54 20.06
CA VAL A 228 17.20 -3.86 19.42
C VAL A 228 15.91 -4.17 18.66
N ARG A 229 14.75 -3.89 19.27
CA ARG A 229 13.41 -4.07 18.66
C ARG A 229 13.28 -3.34 17.31
N ILE A 230 13.74 -2.09 17.21
CA ILE A 230 13.73 -1.33 15.96
C ILE A 230 14.62 -2.04 14.91
N GLY A 231 15.78 -2.56 15.32
CA GLY A 231 16.68 -3.33 14.46
C GLY A 231 16.07 -4.61 13.88
N LEU A 232 15.19 -5.29 14.62
CA LEU A 232 14.49 -6.51 14.17
C LEU A 232 13.59 -6.29 12.94
N SER A 233 13.23 -5.04 12.63
CA SER A 233 12.47 -4.72 11.41
C SER A 233 13.24 -5.10 10.13
N VAL A 234 14.57 -4.98 10.12
CA VAL A 234 15.41 -5.27 8.96
C VAL A 234 15.33 -6.76 8.56
N PRO A 235 15.62 -7.74 9.44
CA PRO A 235 15.50 -9.15 9.08
C PRO A 235 14.06 -9.57 8.75
N GLN A 236 13.04 -8.99 9.40
CA GLN A 236 11.64 -9.24 9.01
C GLN A 236 11.40 -8.84 7.55
N VAL A 237 11.75 -7.61 7.17
CA VAL A 237 11.53 -7.15 5.79
C VAL A 237 12.38 -7.96 4.80
N LEU A 238 13.66 -8.19 5.09
CA LEU A 238 14.53 -8.96 4.19
C LEU A 238 13.96 -10.36 3.93
N SER A 239 13.37 -11.00 4.95
CA SER A 239 12.71 -12.30 4.78
C SER A 239 11.46 -12.22 3.88
N VAL A 240 10.67 -11.14 3.98
CA VAL A 240 9.50 -10.89 3.12
C VAL A 240 9.92 -10.62 1.67
N LEU A 241 10.92 -9.76 1.46
CA LEU A 241 11.46 -9.48 0.12
C LEU A 241 12.07 -10.73 -0.51
N PHE A 242 12.81 -11.52 0.28
CA PHE A 242 13.30 -12.83 -0.15
C PHE A 242 12.15 -13.74 -0.60
N ALA A 243 11.08 -13.85 0.20
CA ALA A 243 9.91 -14.64 -0.15
C ALA A 243 9.30 -14.17 -1.48
N MET A 244 9.10 -12.86 -1.63
CA MET A 244 8.52 -12.27 -2.84
C MET A 244 9.38 -12.53 -4.08
N ILE A 245 10.71 -12.37 -3.98
CA ILE A 245 11.64 -12.59 -5.10
C ILE A 245 11.72 -14.09 -5.43
N ALA A 246 11.95 -14.94 -4.44
CA ALA A 246 12.10 -16.38 -4.62
C ALA A 246 10.82 -17.01 -5.18
N VAL A 247 9.66 -16.68 -4.60
CA VAL A 247 8.36 -17.17 -5.07
C VAL A 247 8.07 -16.66 -6.48
N THR A 248 8.36 -15.40 -6.79
CA THR A 248 8.19 -14.85 -8.15
C THR A 248 9.08 -15.59 -9.14
N ALA A 249 10.35 -15.85 -8.81
CA ALA A 249 11.28 -16.57 -9.68
C ALA A 249 10.79 -18.00 -9.96
N ILE A 250 10.30 -18.71 -8.95
CA ILE A 250 9.69 -20.04 -9.11
C ILE A 250 8.44 -19.95 -9.98
N ASP A 251 7.58 -18.96 -9.74
CA ASP A 251 6.32 -18.78 -10.47
C ASP A 251 6.56 -18.51 -11.96
N ILE A 252 7.50 -17.62 -12.29
CA ILE A 252 7.87 -17.32 -13.68
C ILE A 252 8.34 -18.59 -14.40
N LYS A 253 9.20 -19.39 -13.75
CA LYS A 253 9.68 -20.65 -14.33
C LYS A 253 8.57 -21.69 -14.47
N MET A 254 7.67 -21.78 -13.49
CA MET A 254 6.57 -22.75 -13.47
C MET A 254 5.52 -22.48 -14.55
N PHE A 255 5.28 -21.21 -14.88
CA PHE A 255 4.26 -20.80 -15.86
C PHE A 255 4.83 -20.35 -17.21
N LYS A 256 6.12 -20.62 -17.51
CA LYS A 256 6.77 -20.22 -18.78
C LYS A 256 6.03 -20.72 -20.03
N ASN A 257 5.52 -21.94 -19.99
CA ASN A 257 4.76 -22.58 -21.08
C ASN A 257 3.33 -22.93 -20.64
N ALA A 258 2.75 -22.10 -19.79
CA ALA A 258 1.44 -22.36 -19.22
C ALA A 258 0.33 -22.42 -20.28
N LYS A 259 -0.60 -23.37 -20.14
CA LYS A 259 -1.80 -23.39 -20.95
C LYS A 259 -2.72 -22.25 -20.50
N ILE A 260 -3.15 -21.40 -21.43
CA ILE A 260 -4.08 -20.31 -21.15
C ILE A 260 -5.49 -20.88 -21.18
N LYS A 261 -6.22 -20.83 -20.05
CA LYS A 261 -7.58 -21.37 -19.93
C LYS A 261 -8.64 -20.49 -20.61
N GLY A 262 -8.35 -19.21 -20.80
CA GLY A 262 -9.21 -18.28 -21.52
C GLY A 262 -8.62 -16.87 -21.58
N ALA A 263 -9.18 -16.05 -22.45
CA ALA A 263 -8.82 -14.65 -22.59
C ALA A 263 -9.26 -13.84 -21.35
N ILE A 264 -8.59 -12.71 -21.12
CA ILE A 264 -9.04 -11.72 -20.16
C ILE A 264 -10.11 -10.87 -20.86
N GLU A 265 -11.31 -10.83 -20.31
CA GLU A 265 -12.43 -10.07 -20.86
C GLU A 265 -12.35 -8.61 -20.42
N TRP A 266 -11.41 -7.86 -21.00
CA TRP A 266 -11.26 -6.43 -20.74
C TRP A 266 -12.57 -5.68 -21.00
N GLY A 267 -12.88 -4.73 -20.12
CA GLY A 267 -14.11 -3.93 -20.24
C GLY A 267 -15.30 -4.51 -19.47
N LYS A 268 -15.25 -5.81 -19.08
CA LYS A 268 -16.29 -6.46 -18.26
C LYS A 268 -16.06 -6.33 -16.75
N MET A 269 -15.70 -5.13 -16.32
CA MET A 269 -15.52 -4.80 -14.91
C MET A 269 -16.77 -4.10 -14.34
N PRO A 270 -17.19 -4.40 -13.11
CA PRO A 270 -18.28 -3.65 -12.49
C PRO A 270 -17.82 -2.24 -12.10
N ALA A 271 -18.73 -1.24 -12.12
CA ALA A 271 -18.41 0.16 -11.82
C ALA A 271 -17.74 0.36 -10.45
N ARG A 272 -18.09 -0.46 -9.45
CA ARG A 272 -17.46 -0.48 -8.11
C ARG A 272 -15.93 -0.66 -8.13
N SER A 273 -15.39 -1.32 -9.16
CA SER A 273 -13.93 -1.44 -9.32
C SER A 273 -13.27 -0.10 -9.67
N GLN A 274 -13.95 0.75 -10.44
CA GLN A 274 -13.47 2.06 -10.82
C GLN A 274 -13.50 3.02 -9.62
N TYR A 275 -14.53 2.91 -8.77
CA TYR A 275 -14.57 3.60 -7.48
C TYR A 275 -13.42 3.19 -6.56
N ALA A 276 -13.00 1.91 -6.59
CA ALA A 276 -11.82 1.48 -5.86
C ALA A 276 -10.54 2.16 -6.37
N LEU A 277 -10.38 2.36 -7.68
CA LEU A 277 -9.23 3.08 -8.25
C LEU A 277 -9.22 4.57 -7.85
N PHE A 278 -10.37 5.24 -7.87
CA PHE A 278 -10.48 6.60 -7.35
C PHE A 278 -10.15 6.67 -5.86
N PHE A 279 -10.69 5.74 -5.07
CA PHE A 279 -10.41 5.64 -3.64
C PHE A 279 -8.91 5.49 -3.36
N LEU A 280 -8.20 4.68 -4.14
CA LEU A 280 -6.75 4.53 -4.03
C LEU A 280 -6.02 5.84 -4.32
N ALA A 281 -6.33 6.49 -5.45
CA ALA A 281 -5.74 7.77 -5.82
C ALA A 281 -5.95 8.84 -4.73
N ILE A 282 -7.19 8.99 -4.27
CA ILE A 282 -7.60 9.88 -3.19
C ILE A 282 -6.79 9.61 -1.92
N THR A 283 -6.78 8.36 -1.47
CA THR A 283 -6.11 7.96 -0.24
C THR A 283 -4.60 8.19 -0.32
N PHE A 284 -3.98 7.92 -1.48
CA PHE A 284 -2.57 8.22 -1.72
C PHE A 284 -2.27 9.71 -1.64
N THR A 285 -3.11 10.59 -2.22
CA THR A 285 -2.90 12.04 -2.17
C THR A 285 -2.94 12.55 -0.73
N TRP A 286 -3.91 12.11 0.08
CA TRP A 286 -3.98 12.46 1.51
C TRP A 286 -2.76 11.97 2.27
N LEU A 287 -2.37 10.71 2.06
CA LEU A 287 -1.19 10.11 2.68
C LEU A 287 0.08 10.92 2.34
N MET A 288 0.24 11.32 1.08
CA MET A 288 1.37 12.14 0.62
C MET A 288 1.38 13.52 1.27
N GLY A 289 0.23 14.18 1.38
CA GLY A 289 0.11 15.47 2.04
C GLY A 289 0.46 15.41 3.52
N LEU A 290 -0.11 14.45 4.25
CA LEU A 290 0.15 14.28 5.69
C LEU A 290 1.61 13.90 5.97
N MET A 291 2.19 12.98 5.20
CA MET A 291 3.60 12.60 5.40
C MET A 291 4.58 13.66 4.89
N GLY A 292 4.17 14.49 3.93
CA GLY A 292 4.88 15.71 3.55
C GLY A 292 4.96 16.68 4.71
N TYR A 293 3.84 16.89 5.40
CA TYR A 293 3.76 17.72 6.60
C TYR A 293 4.67 17.17 7.71
N VAL A 294 4.55 15.90 8.09
CA VAL A 294 5.40 15.27 9.12
C VAL A 294 6.89 15.51 8.84
N ARG A 295 7.33 15.33 7.60
CA ARG A 295 8.75 15.52 7.23
C ARG A 295 9.19 16.99 7.33
N SER A 296 8.33 17.93 6.93
CA SER A 296 8.66 19.34 7.03
C SER A 296 8.64 19.81 8.48
N GLY A 297 7.61 19.41 9.24
CA GLY A 297 7.41 19.75 10.65
C GLY A 297 8.44 19.15 11.58
N LEU A 298 9.08 18.03 11.21
CA LEU A 298 10.24 17.49 11.93
C LEU A 298 11.40 18.48 12.02
N ARG A 299 11.54 19.41 11.06
CA ARG A 299 12.59 20.43 11.11
C ARG A 299 12.28 21.53 12.12
N GLN A 300 11.07 21.57 12.68
CA GLN A 300 10.65 22.58 13.65
C GLN A 300 10.93 24.00 13.16
N TYR A 301 11.72 24.77 13.90
CA TYR A 301 12.15 26.14 13.61
C TYR A 301 13.50 26.17 12.87
N TRP A 302 13.81 25.16 12.06
CA TRP A 302 15.05 25.06 11.29
C TRP A 302 14.77 24.89 9.80
N HIS A 303 15.53 25.57 8.95
CA HIS A 303 15.58 25.25 7.52
C HIS A 303 16.44 23.99 7.29
N VAL A 304 17.57 23.93 8.01
CA VAL A 304 18.47 22.77 8.12
C VAL A 304 18.65 22.48 9.61
N TYR A 305 18.14 21.34 10.06
CA TYR A 305 18.08 20.99 11.48
C TYR A 305 19.46 21.03 12.14
N GLY A 306 19.61 21.84 13.19
CA GLY A 306 20.87 22.01 13.94
C GLY A 306 21.91 22.92 13.28
N ILE A 307 21.66 23.43 12.07
CA ILE A 307 22.63 24.25 11.31
C ILE A 307 22.07 25.65 11.02
N MET A 308 20.86 25.73 10.45
CA MET A 308 20.26 27.00 10.01
C MET A 308 18.89 27.17 10.64
N LYS A 309 18.85 27.98 11.71
CA LYS A 309 17.63 28.31 12.43
C LYS A 309 16.80 29.32 11.64
N ASP A 310 15.50 29.08 11.55
CA ASP A 310 14.53 30.05 11.03
C ASP A 310 14.18 31.03 12.16
N THR A 311 14.45 32.31 11.93
CA THR A 311 14.19 33.41 12.87
C THR A 311 13.01 34.28 12.45
N SER A 312 12.27 33.88 11.42
CA SER A 312 11.07 34.58 11.00
C SER A 312 9.98 34.50 12.06
N VAL A 313 9.08 35.48 12.07
CA VAL A 313 7.94 35.53 13.01
C VAL A 313 6.97 34.36 12.83
N ASP A 314 6.96 33.75 11.64
CA ASP A 314 6.11 32.63 11.26
C ASP A 314 6.82 31.26 11.40
N ALA A 315 7.99 31.22 12.05
CA ALA A 315 8.75 30.00 12.30
C ALA A 315 8.11 29.14 13.40
N PHE A 316 6.96 28.52 13.11
CA PHE A 316 6.28 27.60 14.03
C PHE A 316 5.91 26.28 13.37
N THR A 317 5.73 25.25 14.21
CA THR A 317 5.18 23.96 13.78
C THR A 317 3.67 23.97 14.01
N PRO A 318 2.83 23.89 12.95
CA PRO A 318 1.39 23.93 13.12
C PRO A 318 0.84 22.80 14.00
N THR A 319 -0.34 23.03 14.58
CA THR A 319 -1.04 21.96 15.28
C THR A 319 -1.51 20.88 14.30
N LEU A 320 -1.70 19.65 14.79
CA LEU A 320 -2.14 18.53 13.95
C LEU A 320 -3.47 18.83 13.23
N GLY A 321 -4.43 19.43 13.94
CA GLY A 321 -5.74 19.77 13.38
C GLY A 321 -5.63 20.83 12.28
N PHE A 322 -4.85 21.89 12.51
CA PHE A 322 -4.62 22.92 11.48
C PHE A 322 -3.93 22.32 10.25
N ALA A 323 -2.87 21.55 10.44
CA ALA A 323 -2.15 20.93 9.33
C ALA A 323 -3.03 19.96 8.54
N ALA A 324 -3.86 19.15 9.21
CA ALA A 324 -4.80 18.24 8.57
C ALA A 324 -5.84 18.98 7.72
N ASN A 325 -6.33 20.13 8.20
CA ASN A 325 -7.25 20.98 7.44
C ASN A 325 -6.59 21.55 6.18
N VAL A 326 -5.40 22.14 6.30
CA VAL A 326 -4.65 22.69 5.16
C VAL A 326 -4.33 21.61 4.13
N VAL A 327 -3.90 20.43 4.58
CA VAL A 327 -3.66 19.29 3.70
C VAL A 327 -4.95 18.88 3.00
N SER A 328 -6.07 18.78 3.71
CA SER A 328 -7.36 18.39 3.11
C SER A 328 -7.83 19.40 2.07
N VAL A 329 -7.73 20.71 2.34
CA VAL A 329 -8.04 21.76 1.35
C VAL A 329 -7.14 21.64 0.14
N THR A 330 -5.84 21.42 0.33
CA THR A 330 -4.87 21.26 -0.77
C THR A 330 -5.19 20.03 -1.62
N VAL A 331 -5.57 18.92 -1.00
CA VAL A 331 -5.98 17.70 -1.71
C VAL A 331 -7.25 17.94 -2.52
N LEU A 332 -8.24 18.66 -1.96
CA LEU A 332 -9.46 19.02 -2.70
C LEU A 332 -9.14 19.93 -3.89
N ILE A 333 -8.29 20.95 -3.72
CA ILE A 333 -7.84 21.81 -4.82
C ILE A 333 -7.13 20.98 -5.90
N PHE A 334 -6.22 20.09 -5.49
CA PHE A 334 -5.52 19.20 -6.41
C PHE A 334 -6.50 18.34 -7.22
N PHE A 335 -7.50 17.72 -6.58
CA PHE A 335 -8.49 16.91 -7.29
C PHE A 335 -9.43 17.74 -8.15
N SER A 336 -9.74 18.98 -7.78
CA SER A 336 -10.46 19.92 -8.64
C SER A 336 -9.66 20.19 -9.92
N PHE A 337 -8.35 20.42 -9.83
CA PHE A 337 -7.50 20.57 -11.01
C PHE A 337 -7.40 19.29 -11.82
N ILE A 338 -7.26 18.13 -11.18
CA ILE A 338 -7.25 16.83 -11.88
C ILE A 338 -8.58 16.59 -12.61
N ALA A 339 -9.72 16.92 -11.99
CA ALA A 339 -11.03 16.80 -12.63
C ALA A 339 -11.14 17.70 -13.87
N ILE A 340 -10.64 18.94 -13.80
CA ILE A 340 -10.57 19.85 -14.95
C ILE A 340 -9.68 19.27 -16.04
N VAL A 341 -8.49 18.74 -15.70
CA VAL A 341 -7.57 18.12 -16.67
C VAL A 341 -8.21 16.90 -17.33
N PHE A 342 -8.88 16.05 -16.54
CA PHE A 342 -9.58 14.88 -17.05
C PHE A 342 -10.72 15.29 -17.99
N TRP A 343 -11.46 16.34 -17.65
CA TRP A 343 -12.51 16.89 -18.51
C TRP A 343 -11.96 17.49 -19.81
N LEU A 344 -10.90 18.32 -19.73
CA LEU A 344 -10.23 18.90 -20.90
C LEU A 344 -9.68 17.82 -21.84
N SER A 345 -9.16 16.71 -21.29
CA SER A 345 -8.72 15.56 -22.08
C SER A 345 -9.86 14.88 -22.85
N GLY A 346 -11.12 15.06 -22.42
CA GLY A 346 -12.31 14.57 -23.12
C GLY A 346 -12.83 15.54 -24.19
N LEU A 347 -12.48 16.82 -24.12
CA LEU A 347 -12.87 17.84 -25.11
C LEU A 347 -11.91 17.92 -26.31
N SER A 348 -10.66 17.46 -26.13
CA SER A 348 -9.70 17.43 -27.23
C SER A 348 -10.24 16.50 -28.32
N GLY A 349 -10.72 17.06 -29.44
CA GLY A 349 -11.19 16.32 -30.63
C GLY A 349 -10.09 15.52 -31.36
N LYS A 350 -9.02 15.15 -30.65
CA LYS A 350 -8.10 14.11 -31.10
C LYS A 350 -8.91 12.82 -31.20
N LYS A 351 -8.80 12.12 -32.33
CA LYS A 351 -9.31 10.75 -32.45
C LYS A 351 -8.83 9.97 -31.24
N ASP A 352 -9.79 9.51 -30.44
CA ASP A 352 -9.52 8.55 -29.39
C ASP A 352 -8.78 7.34 -29.99
N TRP A 353 -8.08 6.61 -29.13
CA TRP A 353 -7.28 5.45 -29.49
C TRP A 353 -7.98 4.61 -30.57
N THR A 354 -7.36 4.50 -31.75
CA THR A 354 -7.86 3.64 -32.81
C THR A 354 -7.29 2.23 -32.60
N PRO A 355 -8.13 1.19 -32.50
CA PRO A 355 -7.64 -0.17 -32.41
C PRO A 355 -6.81 -0.49 -33.64
N LYS A 356 -5.56 -0.94 -33.45
CA LYS A 356 -4.87 -1.67 -34.51
C LYS A 356 -5.61 -3.00 -34.65
N LEU A 357 -6.46 -3.12 -35.67
CA LEU A 357 -6.97 -4.41 -36.09
C LEU A 357 -5.76 -5.34 -36.22
N ALA A 358 -5.77 -6.45 -35.48
CA ALA A 358 -4.82 -7.51 -35.72
C ALA A 358 -4.99 -7.87 -37.20
N GLN A 359 -3.96 -7.64 -38.01
CA GLN A 359 -3.92 -8.25 -39.33
C GLN A 359 -3.95 -9.76 -39.06
N GLU A 360 -5.08 -10.39 -39.37
CA GLU A 360 -5.14 -11.82 -39.64
C GLU A 360 -4.23 -12.07 -40.85
N GLY A 361 -2.92 -12.21 -40.63
CA GLY A 361 -2.07 -12.99 -41.53
C GLY A 361 -2.39 -14.46 -41.21
N GLN A 362 -2.91 -15.31 -42.10
CA GLN A 362 -2.46 -15.53 -43.48
C GLN A 362 -0.94 -15.50 -43.61
N SER A 363 -0.29 -16.50 -42.99
CA SER A 363 0.70 -17.38 -43.62
C SER A 363 1.07 -18.53 -42.67
#